data_AF-A0A7W8NTY5-F1
#
_entry.id   AF-A0A7W8NTY5-F1
#
_cell.length_a   1.000
_cell.length_b   1.000
_cell.length_c   1.000
_cell.angle_alpha   90.00
_cell.angle_beta   90.00
_cell.angle_gamma   90.00
#
_symmetry.space_group_name_H-M   'P 1'
#
loop_
_entity.id
_entity.type
_entity.pdbx_description
1 polymer ?
#
loop_
_entity_poly.entity_id
_entity_poly.type
_entity_poly.pdbx_seq_one_letter_code
_entity_poly.pdbx_strand_id
1 'polypeptide(L)'
;MTLSLPPHPLTGILCSRACPASLILRAHDLARAWAGAGMGVVGGLQSPFEAEMLHGYETLLVVLARGPGGRAPREWRAAQAEGRLTIVSPFAEMVKRPDRGHAEVRNRMVADLAARMLIQHAAIASRSVLLALDWLGANRKVWTLAHEANAGLLKAGAQVWNETADATSLT
;
A
#
# COMPACT_ATOMS: atom_id res chain seq x y z
N MET A 1 20.85 -8.13 8.04
CA MET A 1 20.00 -8.88 7.09
C MET A 1 19.75 -7.99 5.90
N THR A 2 20.37 -8.29 4.75
CA THR A 2 20.14 -7.54 3.51
C THR A 2 18.78 -7.97 2.98
N LEU A 3 17.78 -7.10 3.09
CA LEU A 3 16.50 -7.32 2.41
C LEU A 3 16.77 -7.28 0.91
N SER A 4 16.69 -8.44 0.24
CA SER A 4 16.69 -8.48 -1.21
C SER A 4 15.37 -7.87 -1.67
N LEU A 5 15.38 -6.59 -2.04
CA LEU A 5 14.22 -5.95 -2.63
C LEU A 5 13.92 -6.62 -3.97
N PRO A 6 12.65 -6.78 -4.33
CA PRO A 6 12.30 -7.40 -5.59
C PRO A 6 12.82 -6.57 -6.78
N PRO A 7 13.04 -7.23 -7.95
CA PRO A 7 13.72 -6.63 -9.10
C PRO A 7 12.92 -5.50 -9.79
N HIS A 8 11.67 -5.26 -9.39
CA HIS A 8 10.77 -4.29 -10.01
C HIS A 8 10.39 -3.16 -9.04
N PRO A 9 10.20 -1.92 -9.54
CA PRO A 9 9.82 -0.78 -8.72
C PRO A 9 8.48 -1.01 -8.03
N LEU A 10 8.47 -0.95 -6.69
CA LEU A 10 7.27 -1.20 -5.90
C LEU A 10 6.30 -0.02 -5.94
N THR A 11 5.02 -0.35 -6.03
CA THR A 11 3.91 0.59 -5.81
C THR A 11 3.49 0.55 -4.36
N GLY A 12 3.70 1.65 -3.65
CA GLY A 12 3.30 1.82 -2.26
C GLY A 12 1.81 2.08 -2.14
N ILE A 13 1.07 1.19 -1.47
CA ILE A 13 -0.36 1.36 -1.24
C ILE A 13 -0.61 1.75 0.21
N LEU A 14 -1.33 2.86 0.39
CA LEU A 14 -1.87 3.28 1.68
C LEU A 14 -3.37 3.55 1.59
N CYS A 15 -4.09 3.13 2.63
CA CYS A 15 -5.51 3.39 2.76
C CYS A 15 -5.85 3.70 4.22
N SER A 16 -6.66 4.74 4.43
CA SER A 16 -7.20 5.08 5.74
C SER A 16 -8.27 4.07 6.16
N ARG A 17 -8.32 3.74 7.44
CA ARG A 17 -9.41 2.91 8.01
C ARG A 17 -10.80 3.56 7.92
N ALA A 18 -10.87 4.87 7.69
CA ALA A 18 -12.10 5.59 7.44
C ALA A 18 -12.49 5.62 5.95
N CYS A 19 -12.00 4.65 5.16
CA CYS A 19 -12.31 4.54 3.73
C CYS A 19 -13.81 4.34 3.49
N PRO A 20 -14.46 5.20 2.67
CA PRO A 20 -15.83 4.98 2.24
C PRO A 20 -15.99 3.65 1.50
N ALA A 21 -17.14 2.99 1.68
CA ALA A 21 -17.43 1.70 1.04
C ALA A 21 -17.36 1.76 -0.50
N SER A 22 -17.74 2.88 -1.10
CA SER A 22 -17.64 3.11 -2.56
C SER A 22 -16.20 3.05 -3.07
N LEU A 23 -15.23 3.49 -2.27
CA LEU A 23 -13.79 3.43 -2.59
C LEU A 23 -13.20 2.04 -2.38
N ILE A 24 -13.74 1.27 -1.44
CA ILE A 24 -13.35 -0.13 -1.21
C ILE A 24 -13.62 -0.96 -2.47
N LEU A 25 -14.81 -0.80 -3.09
CA LEU A 25 -15.13 -1.52 -4.33
C LEU A 25 -14.16 -1.17 -5.48
N ARG A 26 -13.82 0.12 -5.64
CA ARG A 26 -12.84 0.56 -6.65
C ARG A 26 -11.44 0.01 -6.40
N ALA A 27 -11.02 -0.07 -5.14
CA ALA A 27 -9.75 -0.69 -4.80
C ALA A 27 -9.73 -2.19 -5.16
N HIS A 28 -10.86 -2.89 -5.08
CA HIS A 28 -10.97 -4.30 -5.49
C HIS A 28 -10.87 -4.45 -7.01
N ASP A 29 -11.56 -3.62 -7.77
CA ASP A 29 -11.48 -3.61 -9.24
C ASP A 29 -10.02 -3.39 -9.69
N LEU A 30 -9.33 -2.45 -9.04
CA LEU A 30 -7.91 -2.21 -9.29
C LEU A 30 -7.03 -3.43 -8.98
N ALA A 31 -7.26 -4.09 -7.85
CA ALA A 31 -6.53 -5.31 -7.48
C ALA A 31 -6.68 -6.41 -8.53
N ARG A 32 -7.91 -6.56 -9.06
CA ARG A 32 -8.23 -7.50 -10.13
C ARG A 32 -7.57 -7.11 -11.45
N ALA A 33 -7.55 -5.82 -11.80
CA ALA A 33 -6.88 -5.33 -13.00
C ALA A 33 -5.36 -5.55 -12.94
N TRP A 34 -4.77 -5.50 -11.75
CA TRP A 34 -3.34 -5.78 -11.56
C TRP A 34 -3.01 -7.28 -11.47
N ALA A 35 -4.04 -8.13 -11.41
CA ALA A 35 -3.86 -9.58 -11.38
C ALA A 35 -3.18 -10.07 -12.65
N GLY A 36 -1.97 -10.62 -12.50
CA GLY A 36 -1.18 -11.11 -13.64
C GLY A 36 -0.53 -10.01 -14.49
N ALA A 37 -0.50 -8.76 -14.01
CA ALA A 37 0.10 -7.63 -14.72
C ALA A 37 1.56 -7.34 -14.31
N GLY A 38 2.26 -8.28 -13.65
CA GLY A 38 3.66 -8.02 -13.22
C GLY A 38 3.82 -7.08 -12.04
N MET A 39 2.73 -6.68 -11.38
CA MET A 39 2.76 -5.59 -10.40
C MET A 39 3.43 -5.96 -9.08
N GLY A 40 4.46 -5.20 -8.71
CA GLY A 40 5.08 -5.21 -7.38
C GLY A 40 4.43 -4.20 -6.44
N VAL A 41 3.99 -4.65 -5.27
CA VAL A 41 3.27 -3.83 -4.29
C VAL A 41 3.96 -3.84 -2.93
N VAL A 42 4.03 -2.68 -2.28
CA VAL A 42 4.41 -2.55 -0.86
C VAL A 42 3.29 -1.87 -0.09
N GLY A 43 2.91 -2.39 1.08
CA GLY A 43 1.80 -1.82 1.81
C GLY A 43 1.59 -2.41 3.18
N GLY A 44 0.55 -1.91 3.85
CA GLY A 44 0.13 -2.42 5.15
C GLY A 44 -0.66 -3.72 5.06
N LEU A 45 -1.59 -3.79 4.11
CA LEU A 45 -2.37 -4.96 3.71
C LEU A 45 -2.94 -5.79 4.88
N GLN A 46 -3.42 -5.09 5.91
CA GLN A 46 -3.76 -5.64 7.22
C GLN A 46 -5.27 -5.67 7.49
N SER A 47 -6.09 -5.14 6.59
CA SER A 47 -7.54 -5.31 6.63
C SER A 47 -7.96 -6.60 5.93
N PRO A 48 -9.10 -7.22 6.33
CA PRO A 48 -9.68 -8.36 5.62
C PRO A 48 -9.90 -8.08 4.13
N PHE A 49 -10.24 -6.83 3.80
CA PHE A 49 -10.39 -6.36 2.43
C PHE A 49 -9.07 -6.44 1.63
N GLU A 50 -7.97 -5.95 2.20
CA GLU A 50 -6.66 -6.01 1.56
C GLU A 50 -6.14 -7.45 1.40
N ALA A 51 -6.67 -8.42 2.16
CA ALA A 51 -6.28 -9.82 2.05
C ALA A 51 -6.75 -10.47 0.73
N GLU A 52 -7.87 -10.03 0.17
CA GLU A 52 -8.34 -10.52 -1.14
C GLU A 52 -7.44 -10.04 -2.28
N MET A 53 -6.84 -8.85 -2.11
CA MET A 53 -5.93 -8.24 -3.09
C MET A 53 -4.60 -8.99 -3.23
N LEU A 54 -4.23 -9.84 -2.25
CA LEU A 54 -2.95 -10.57 -2.22
C LEU A 54 -2.79 -11.58 -3.38
N HIS A 55 -3.90 -12.03 -3.97
CA HIS A 55 -3.88 -13.02 -5.04
C HIS A 55 -3.54 -12.41 -6.40
N GLY A 56 -3.72 -11.10 -6.57
CA GLY A 56 -3.45 -10.43 -7.85
C GLY A 56 -1.98 -10.09 -8.06
N TYR A 57 -1.22 -9.85 -7.00
CA TYR A 57 0.13 -9.31 -7.13
C TYR A 57 1.18 -10.41 -7.32
N GLU A 58 2.06 -10.21 -8.31
CA GLU A 58 3.20 -11.10 -8.53
C GLU A 58 4.23 -10.97 -7.42
N THR A 59 4.40 -9.76 -6.89
CA THR A 59 5.30 -9.50 -5.76
C THR A 59 4.64 -8.61 -4.74
N LEU A 60 4.75 -9.01 -3.47
CA LEU A 60 4.15 -8.33 -2.35
C LEU A 60 5.12 -8.16 -1.19
N LEU A 61 5.26 -6.92 -0.74
CA LEU A 61 6.00 -6.56 0.46
C LEU A 61 5.04 -5.99 1.51
N VAL A 62 4.79 -6.75 2.57
CA VAL A 62 3.90 -6.34 3.66
C VAL A 62 4.71 -5.73 4.79
N VAL A 63 4.44 -4.46 5.11
CA VAL A 63 5.07 -3.75 6.22
C VAL A 63 4.13 -3.74 7.43
N LEU A 64 4.55 -4.41 8.50
CA LEU A 64 3.77 -4.52 9.73
C LEU A 64 3.85 -3.25 10.58
N ALA A 65 2.71 -2.82 11.13
CA ALA A 65 2.64 -1.80 12.19
C ALA A 65 2.95 -2.36 13.60
N ARG A 66 3.67 -3.48 13.68
CA ARG A 66 4.01 -4.20 14.92
C ARG A 66 5.29 -5.00 14.68
N GLY A 67 5.91 -5.51 15.73
CA GLY A 67 7.07 -6.42 15.64
C GLY A 67 6.75 -7.67 14.81
N PRO A 68 7.80 -8.34 14.25
CA PRO A 68 7.63 -9.46 13.32
C PRO A 68 7.05 -10.73 13.97
N GLY A 69 7.14 -10.88 15.30
CA GLY A 69 6.67 -12.07 16.00
C GLY A 69 5.15 -12.30 15.87
N GLY A 70 4.70 -13.53 16.15
CA GLY A 70 3.29 -13.93 16.06
C GLY A 70 2.91 -14.54 14.70
N ARG A 71 1.69 -15.08 14.62
CA ARG A 71 1.22 -15.83 13.45
C ARG A 71 0.81 -14.88 12.32
N ALA A 72 1.33 -15.09 11.11
CA ALA A 72 0.81 -14.45 9.92
C ALA A 72 -0.65 -14.91 9.66
N PRO A 73 -1.53 -14.03 9.14
CA PRO A 73 -2.86 -14.41 8.68
C PRO A 73 -2.82 -15.64 7.77
N ARG A 74 -3.87 -16.48 7.83
CA ARG A 74 -3.90 -17.75 7.07
C ARG A 74 -3.88 -17.48 5.57
N GLU A 75 -4.51 -16.39 5.17
CA GLU A 75 -4.64 -15.87 3.81
C GLU A 75 -3.27 -15.57 3.18
N TRP A 76 -2.25 -15.25 3.99
CA TRP A 76 -0.92 -14.90 3.50
C TRP A 76 -0.07 -16.12 3.16
N ARG A 77 -0.43 -17.29 3.70
CA ARG A 77 0.41 -18.49 3.66
C ARG A 77 0.70 -18.99 2.25
N ALA A 78 -0.30 -18.95 1.36
CA ALA A 78 -0.13 -19.38 -0.03
C ALA A 78 0.89 -18.48 -0.74
N ALA A 79 0.69 -17.17 -0.70
CA ALA A 79 1.61 -16.20 -1.30
C ALA A 79 3.03 -16.25 -0.69
N GLN A 80 3.16 -16.56 0.60
CA GLN A 80 4.46 -16.79 1.23
C GLN A 80 5.13 -18.08 0.73
N ALA A 81 4.38 -19.19 0.64
CA ALA A 81 4.89 -20.47 0.16
C ALA A 81 5.34 -20.39 -1.31
N GLU A 82 4.65 -19.57 -2.10
CA GLU A 82 4.98 -19.30 -3.51
C GLU A 82 6.12 -18.28 -3.68
N GLY A 83 6.70 -17.76 -2.59
CA GLY A 83 7.79 -16.78 -2.64
C GLY A 83 7.39 -15.39 -3.10
N ARG A 84 6.09 -15.14 -3.32
CA ARG A 84 5.55 -13.84 -3.77
C ARG A 84 5.40 -12.83 -2.64
N LEU A 85 5.26 -13.28 -1.38
CA LEU A 85 5.02 -12.42 -0.22
C LEU A 85 6.22 -12.37 0.72
N THR A 86 6.78 -11.17 0.89
CA THR A 86 7.78 -10.84 1.92
C THR A 86 7.15 -9.99 3.02
N ILE A 87 7.40 -10.34 4.28
CA ILE A 87 6.93 -9.57 5.45
C ILE A 87 8.12 -8.84 6.05
N VAL A 88 7.96 -7.55 6.30
CA VAL A 88 8.95 -6.71 7.00
C VAL A 88 8.29 -5.94 8.14
N SER A 89 9.09 -5.53 9.10
CA SER A 89 8.64 -4.72 10.23
C SER A 89 9.75 -3.76 10.64
N PRO A 90 9.45 -2.47 10.86
CA PRO A 90 10.38 -1.51 11.45
C PRO A 90 10.44 -1.59 12.98
N PHE A 91 9.78 -2.58 13.61
CA PHE A 91 9.62 -2.64 15.06
C PHE A 91 10.32 -3.87 15.66
N ALA A 92 10.80 -3.70 16.89
CA ALA A 92 11.29 -4.81 17.71
C ALA A 92 10.19 -5.85 17.96
N GLU A 93 10.58 -7.12 18.14
CA GLU A 93 9.65 -8.24 18.32
C GLU A 93 8.68 -8.06 19.49
N MET A 94 9.08 -7.33 20.53
CA MET A 94 8.28 -7.02 21.72
C MET A 94 7.06 -6.13 21.43
N VAL A 95 7.05 -5.40 20.32
CA VAL A 95 5.91 -4.55 19.94
C VAL A 95 4.78 -5.44 19.41
N LYS A 96 3.79 -5.76 20.26
CA LYS A 96 2.70 -6.69 19.89
C LYS A 96 1.44 -5.99 19.36
N ARG A 97 1.04 -4.86 19.94
CA ARG A 97 -0.22 -4.16 19.61
C ARG A 97 0.08 -2.88 18.81
N PRO A 98 -0.41 -2.76 17.56
CA PRO A 98 -0.25 -1.54 16.78
C PRO A 98 -1.14 -0.42 17.33
N ASP A 99 -0.65 0.82 17.30
CA ASP A 99 -1.43 2.03 17.49
C ASP A 99 -1.27 2.99 16.29
N ARG A 100 -1.77 4.22 16.42
CA ARG A 100 -1.62 5.26 15.39
C ARG A 100 -0.16 5.60 15.08
N GLY A 101 0.70 5.74 16.09
CA GLY A 101 2.12 6.06 15.91
C GLY A 101 2.86 4.93 15.19
N HIS A 102 2.54 3.67 15.52
CA HIS A 102 3.10 2.54 14.79
C HIS A 102 2.64 2.49 13.33
N ALA A 103 1.38 2.83 13.07
CA ALA A 103 0.87 2.92 11.70
C ALA A 103 1.56 4.05 10.91
N GLU A 104 1.88 5.18 11.55
CA GLU A 104 2.62 6.28 10.93
C GLU A 104 4.04 5.87 10.52
N VAL A 105 4.80 5.26 11.44
CA VAL A 105 6.16 4.76 11.17
C VAL A 105 6.13 3.70 10.07
N ARG A 106 5.17 2.77 10.11
CA ARG A 106 4.95 1.80 9.04
C ARG A 106 4.68 2.47 7.70
N ASN A 107 3.78 3.45 7.66
CA ASN A 107 3.41 4.14 6.42
C ASN A 107 4.60 4.90 5.82
N ARG A 108 5.48 5.49 6.66
CA ARG A 108 6.73 6.09 6.19
C ARG A 108 7.65 5.04 5.56
N MET A 109 7.84 3.89 6.20
CA MET A 109 8.62 2.79 5.61
C MET A 109 8.04 2.30 4.27
N VAL A 110 6.71 2.18 4.14
CA VAL A 110 6.06 1.87 2.84
C VAL A 110 6.44 2.91 1.79
N ALA A 111 6.38 4.20 2.14
CA ALA A 111 6.74 5.29 1.24
C ALA A 111 8.23 5.34 0.90
N ASP A 112 9.11 4.94 1.81
CA ASP A 112 10.56 4.90 1.56
C ASP A 112 10.94 3.75 0.61
N LEU A 113 10.21 2.63 0.69
CA LEU A 113 10.40 1.45 -0.16
C LEU A 113 9.73 1.57 -1.53
N ALA A 114 8.77 2.49 -1.67
CA ALA A 114 7.98 2.66 -2.87
C ALA A 114 8.68 3.56 -3.88
N ALA A 115 8.68 3.16 -5.15
CA ALA A 115 9.03 4.04 -6.26
C ALA A 115 7.92 5.06 -6.53
N ARG A 116 6.67 4.65 -6.28
CA ARG A 116 5.44 5.41 -6.52
C ARG A 116 4.40 5.15 -5.43
N MET A 117 3.57 6.14 -5.09
CA MET A 117 2.49 5.97 -4.11
C MET A 117 1.12 5.95 -4.76
N LEU A 118 0.31 4.97 -4.40
CA LEU A 118 -1.13 5.00 -4.57
C LEU A 118 -1.80 5.14 -3.20
N ILE A 119 -2.46 6.27 -3.00
CA ILE A 119 -3.27 6.52 -1.81
C ILE A 119 -4.73 6.29 -2.18
N GLN A 120 -5.22 5.09 -1.89
CA GLN A 120 -6.59 4.69 -2.21
C GLN A 120 -7.60 5.61 -1.52
N HIS A 121 -7.33 5.92 -0.25
CA HIS A 121 -8.04 6.92 0.50
C HIS A 121 -7.19 7.46 1.65
N ALA A 122 -7.27 8.76 1.90
CA ALA A 122 -6.76 9.36 3.12
C ALA A 122 -7.83 10.26 3.74
N ALA A 123 -8.14 10.04 5.02
CA ALA A 123 -9.08 10.88 5.74
C ALA A 123 -8.55 12.30 5.85
N ILE A 124 -9.46 13.29 5.83
CA ILE A 124 -9.10 14.71 5.98
C ILE A 124 -8.30 14.90 7.27
N ALA A 125 -7.25 15.74 7.19
CA ALA A 125 -6.33 16.01 8.30
C ALA A 125 -5.63 14.77 8.91
N SER A 126 -5.59 13.64 8.18
CA SER A 126 -4.85 12.47 8.63
C SER A 126 -3.37 12.56 8.30
N ARG A 127 -2.58 11.75 9.01
CA ARG A 127 -1.14 11.61 8.75
C ARG A 127 -0.83 11.03 7.37
N SER A 128 -1.72 10.22 6.82
CA SER A 128 -1.61 9.73 5.44
C SER A 128 -1.75 10.87 4.43
N VAL A 129 -2.58 11.90 4.70
CA VAL A 129 -2.63 13.12 3.86
C VAL A 129 -1.31 13.87 3.97
N LEU A 130 -0.79 14.10 5.18
CA LEU A 130 0.49 14.80 5.36
C LEU A 130 1.64 14.09 4.62
N LEU A 131 1.71 12.76 4.72
CA LEU A 131 2.68 11.96 3.98
C LEU A 131 2.52 12.10 2.44
N ALA A 132 1.29 12.20 1.95
CA ALA A 132 1.02 12.46 0.53
C ALA A 132 1.55 13.83 0.10
N LEU A 133 1.29 14.85 0.91
CA LEU A 133 1.72 16.22 0.65
C LEU A 133 3.25 16.35 0.70
N ASP A 134 3.92 15.68 1.65
CA ASP A 134 5.39 15.60 1.69
C ASP A 134 5.95 15.04 0.37
N TRP A 135 5.35 13.96 -0.13
CA TRP A 135 5.76 13.32 -1.38
C TRP A 135 5.55 14.23 -2.60
N LEU A 136 4.38 14.86 -2.69
CA LEU A 136 4.06 15.83 -3.75
C LEU A 136 5.03 17.02 -3.71
N GLY A 137 5.32 17.55 -2.52
CA GLY A 137 6.27 18.65 -2.31
C GLY A 137 7.71 18.27 -2.69
N ALA A 138 8.07 16.99 -2.60
CA ALA A 138 9.33 16.44 -3.10
C ALA A 138 9.32 16.15 -4.62
N ASN A 139 8.32 16.65 -5.36
CA ASN A 139 8.11 16.42 -6.79
C ASN A 139 7.99 14.94 -7.17
N ARG A 140 7.52 14.10 -6.22
CA ARG A 140 7.25 12.69 -6.46
C ARG A 140 5.78 12.52 -6.83
N LYS A 141 5.51 11.58 -7.73
CA LYS A 141 4.15 11.30 -8.17
C LYS A 141 3.36 10.56 -7.09
N VAL A 142 2.19 11.09 -6.75
CA VAL A 142 1.20 10.43 -5.91
C VAL A 142 -0.05 10.22 -6.75
N TRP A 143 -0.54 9.00 -6.76
CA TRP A 143 -1.81 8.65 -7.38
C TRP A 143 -2.89 8.43 -6.32
N THR A 144 -4.15 8.57 -6.73
CA THR A 144 -5.33 8.26 -5.93
C THR A 144 -6.47 7.76 -6.80
N LEU A 145 -7.52 7.22 -6.18
CA LEU A 145 -8.72 6.78 -6.89
C LEU A 145 -9.63 7.97 -7.19
N ALA A 146 -10.22 8.00 -8.39
CA ALA A 146 -11.18 9.03 -8.80
C ALA A 146 -12.46 8.96 -7.95
N HIS A 147 -12.51 9.78 -6.91
CA HIS A 147 -13.64 9.83 -5.98
C HIS A 147 -13.67 11.16 -5.22
N GLU A 148 -14.88 11.66 -4.91
CA GLU A 148 -15.07 12.92 -4.18
C GLU A 148 -14.38 12.94 -2.80
N ALA A 149 -14.37 11.79 -2.11
CA ALA A 149 -13.70 11.64 -0.82
C ALA A 149 -12.17 11.83 -0.89
N ASN A 150 -11.59 11.81 -2.10
CA ASN A 150 -10.17 12.10 -2.35
C ASN A 150 -9.95 13.47 -3.00
N ALA A 151 -10.98 14.33 -3.11
CA ALA A 151 -10.88 15.65 -3.74
C ALA A 151 -9.77 16.51 -3.13
N GLY A 152 -9.50 16.39 -1.83
CA GLY A 152 -8.39 17.07 -1.17
C GLY A 152 -7.02 16.65 -1.71
N LEU A 153 -6.80 15.36 -1.97
CA LEU A 153 -5.57 14.84 -2.57
C LEU A 153 -5.44 15.30 -4.03
N LEU A 154 -6.54 15.22 -4.79
CA LEU A 154 -6.57 15.67 -6.19
C LEU A 154 -6.25 17.16 -6.31
N LYS A 155 -6.86 18.00 -5.46
CA LYS A 155 -6.59 19.44 -5.41
C LYS A 155 -5.14 19.74 -5.03
N ALA A 156 -4.51 18.89 -4.22
CA ALA A 156 -3.12 19.02 -3.83
C ALA A 156 -2.13 18.57 -4.92
N GLY A 157 -2.60 18.01 -6.04
CA GLY A 157 -1.77 17.59 -7.17
C GLY A 157 -1.61 16.08 -7.32
N ALA A 158 -2.33 15.26 -6.54
CA ALA A 158 -2.38 13.83 -6.79
C ALA A 158 -3.07 13.55 -8.13
N GLN A 159 -2.56 12.56 -8.86
CA GLN A 159 -3.11 12.12 -10.15
C GLN A 159 -4.14 11.01 -9.94
N VAL A 160 -5.12 10.92 -10.82
CA VAL A 160 -6.03 9.76 -10.84
C VAL A 160 -5.25 8.56 -11.39
N TRP A 161 -5.34 7.41 -10.72
CA TRP A 161 -4.84 6.17 -11.28
C TRP A 161 -5.75 5.68 -12.41
N ASN A 162 -5.24 5.55 -13.63
CA ASN A 162 -5.97 4.98 -14.75
C ASN A 162 -5.58 3.52 -14.96
N GLU A 163 -6.56 2.63 -14.80
CA GLU A 163 -6.40 1.16 -14.82
C GLU A 163 -5.69 0.63 -16.08
N THR A 164 -5.83 1.29 -17.23
CA THR A 164 -5.34 0.80 -18.53
C THR A 164 -4.05 1.46 -19.03
N ALA A 165 -3.75 2.70 -18.62
CA ALA A 165 -2.61 3.46 -19.15
C ALA A 165 -1.40 3.46 -18.19
N ASP A 166 -1.68 3.51 -16.88
CA ASP A 166 -0.63 3.60 -15.87
C ASP A 166 -0.07 2.23 -15.49
N ALA A 167 -0.75 1.13 -15.85
CA ALA A 167 -0.27 -0.24 -15.68
C ALA A 167 0.78 -0.64 -16.74
N THR A 168 0.66 -0.12 -17.97
CA THR A 168 1.53 -0.48 -19.11
C THR A 168 2.78 0.37 -19.21
N SER A 169 2.82 1.53 -18.57
CA SER A 169 4.03 2.37 -18.45
C SER A 169 5.03 1.83 -17.40
N LEU A 170 4.88 0.56 -16.99
CA LEU A 170 5.53 -0.07 -15.83
C LEU A 170 6.44 -1.25 -16.19
N THR A 171 6.39 -1.73 -17.44
CA THR A 171 7.41 -2.59 -18.05
C THR A 171 8.45 -1.72 -18.74
#